data_AF-A0A952FCJ8-F1
#
_entry.id   AF-A0A952FCJ8-F1
#
_cell.length_a   1.000
_cell.length_b   1.000
_cell.length_c   1.000
_cell.angle_alpha   90.00
_cell.angle_beta   90.00
_cell.angle_gamma   90.00
#
_symmetry.space_group_name_H-M   'P 1'
#
loop_
_entity.id
_entity.type
_entity.pdbx_description
1 polymer ?
#
loop_
_entity_poly.entity_id
_entity_poly.type
_entity_poly.pdbx_seq_one_letter_code
_entity_poly.pdbx_strand_id
1 'polypeptide(L)'
;MLGLPTNRRLLSACLTHPVFRAGQALIPFLAEQGEAIRELLQKEEREVQVDTGLAVLFVHNFGSGLPCPFPRPFRLRHRDKPLDLHLRELGRGELALDVGGEMLRAAVQPQADGAVIVRTGAAQRPPSMRPRMRWWRRCWQKRAGKRALGRCC
;
A
#
# COMPACT_ATOMS: atom_id res chain seq x y z
N MET A 1 -8.97 17.61 10.89
CA MET A 1 -8.04 17.23 9.79
C MET A 1 -8.84 16.58 8.66
N LEU A 2 -8.54 16.89 7.39
CA LEU A 2 -9.48 16.89 6.25
C LEU A 2 -8.80 16.61 4.88
N GLY A 3 -8.08 15.49 4.71
CA GLY A 3 -7.50 15.08 3.42
C GLY A 3 -6.28 15.86 2.89
N LEU A 4 -5.79 16.89 3.60
CA LEU A 4 -4.61 17.66 3.18
C LEU A 4 -3.30 16.91 3.45
N PRO A 5 -2.25 17.07 2.61
CA PRO A 5 -0.92 16.62 2.94
C PRO A 5 -0.45 17.34 4.21
N THR A 6 -0.03 16.60 5.23
CA THR A 6 0.42 17.16 6.52
C THR A 6 1.76 16.56 6.90
N ASN A 7 2.59 17.36 7.57
CA ASN A 7 3.88 16.94 8.13
C ASN A 7 3.74 16.06 9.39
N ARG A 8 2.55 15.55 9.73
CA ARG A 8 2.29 14.82 10.98
C ARG A 8 3.21 13.62 11.18
N ARG A 9 3.41 12.81 10.13
CA ARG A 9 4.25 11.60 10.19
C ARG A 9 5.73 11.95 10.41
N LEU A 10 6.21 13.02 9.76
CA LEU A 10 7.54 13.57 9.97
C LEU A 10 7.73 14.07 11.40
N LEU A 11 6.77 14.84 11.92
CA LEU A 11 6.83 15.36 13.29
C LEU A 11 6.80 14.23 14.33
N SER A 12 5.92 13.23 14.17
CA SER A 12 5.91 12.06 15.07
C SER A 12 7.23 11.29 15.06
N ALA A 13 7.87 11.16 13.89
CA ALA A 13 9.19 10.53 13.79
C ALA A 13 10.27 11.37 14.48
N CYS A 14 10.24 12.70 14.33
CA CYS A 14 11.14 13.61 15.05
C CYS A 14 10.99 13.46 16.57
N LEU A 15 9.75 13.39 17.10
CA LEU A 15 9.49 13.17 18.53
C LEU A 15 10.00 11.81 19.05
N THR A 16 10.14 10.82 18.18
CA THR A 16 10.63 9.48 18.52
C THR A 16 12.16 9.37 18.40
N HIS A 17 12.81 10.32 17.71
CA HIS A 17 14.26 10.31 17.46
C HIS A 17 15.08 10.42 18.77
N PRO A 18 16.17 9.65 18.94
CA PRO A 18 16.90 9.58 20.20
C PRO A 18 17.39 10.95 20.71
N VAL A 19 17.96 11.78 19.83
CA VAL A 19 18.41 13.15 20.18
C VAL A 19 17.26 14.04 20.67
N PHE A 20 16.08 13.93 20.05
CA PHE A 20 14.91 14.71 20.47
C PHE A 20 14.35 14.18 21.81
N ARG A 21 14.31 12.86 21.99
CA ARG A 21 13.88 12.23 23.25
C ARG A 21 14.81 12.55 24.43
N ALA A 22 16.10 12.76 24.17
CA ALA A 22 17.07 13.16 25.19
C ALA A 22 17.02 14.66 25.53
N GLY A 23 16.15 15.45 24.89
CA GLY A 23 16.12 16.91 25.08
C GLY A 23 17.32 17.65 24.50
N GLN A 24 18.09 16.99 23.62
CA GLN A 24 19.34 17.52 23.04
C GLN A 24 19.14 18.07 21.61
N ALA A 25 17.90 18.21 21.14
CA ALA A 25 17.61 18.76 19.82
C ALA A 25 17.85 20.29 19.83
N LEU A 26 18.94 20.72 19.19
CA LEU A 26 19.25 22.12 18.98
C LEU A 26 18.42 22.69 17.80
N ILE A 27 18.43 24.02 17.63
CA ILE A 27 17.78 24.72 16.49
C ILE A 27 18.05 24.06 15.11
N PRO A 28 19.28 23.63 14.75
CA PRO A 28 19.54 23.01 13.45
C PRO A 28 19.07 21.55 13.32
N PHE A 29 18.43 20.95 14.33
CA PHE A 29 18.07 19.52 14.35
C PHE A 29 17.34 19.05 13.08
N LEU A 30 16.37 19.83 12.59
CA LEU A 30 15.62 19.49 11.37
C LEU A 30 16.46 19.63 10.10
N ALA A 31 17.44 20.54 10.06
CA ALA A 31 18.36 20.67 8.94
C ALA A 31 19.34 19.49 8.89
N GLU A 32 19.77 18.98 10.04
CA GLU A 32 20.74 17.88 10.14
C GLU A 32 20.10 16.49 10.00
N GLN A 33 18.97 16.24 10.66
CA GLN A 33 18.35 14.91 10.75
C GLN A 33 17.11 14.77 9.85
N GLY A 34 16.60 15.87 9.29
CA GLY A 34 15.33 15.89 8.58
C GLY A 34 15.32 14.99 7.35
N GLU A 35 16.35 15.04 6.52
CA GLU A 35 16.44 14.22 5.31
C GLU A 35 16.57 12.73 5.62
N ALA A 36 17.43 12.34 6.57
CA ALA A 36 17.54 10.95 7.01
C ALA A 36 16.19 10.39 7.53
N ILE A 37 15.44 11.20 8.29
CA ILE A 37 14.09 10.82 8.75
C ILE A 37 13.11 10.71 7.56
N ARG A 38 13.14 11.62 6.58
CA ARG A 38 12.29 11.53 5.37
C ARG A 38 12.58 10.27 4.56
N GLU A 39 13.86 9.93 4.37
CA GLU A 39 14.29 8.73 3.67
C GLU A 39 13.80 7.46 4.37
N LEU A 40 13.95 7.38 5.70
CA LEU A 40 13.43 6.27 6.50
C LEU A 40 11.92 6.12 6.35
N LEU A 41 11.15 7.21 6.49
CA LEU A 41 9.70 7.16 6.31
C LEU A 41 9.29 6.79 4.88
N GLN A 42 10.05 7.21 3.87
CA GLN A 42 9.82 6.82 2.49
C GLN A 42 10.12 5.33 2.26
N LYS A 43 11.15 4.78 2.90
CA LYS A 43 11.45 3.34 2.85
C LYS A 43 10.31 2.52 3.47
N GLU A 44 9.87 2.87 4.69
CA GLU A 44 8.73 2.22 5.35
C GLU A 44 7.44 2.29 4.50
N GLU A 45 7.20 3.42 3.84
CA GLU A 45 6.05 3.59 2.94
C GLU A 45 6.15 2.72 1.68
N ARG A 46 7.36 2.50 1.13
CA ARG A 46 7.59 1.58 0.00
C ARG A 46 7.37 0.12 0.41
N GLU A 47 7.82 -0.28 1.60
CA GLU A 47 7.69 -1.65 2.11
C GLU A 47 6.22 -2.13 2.17
N VAL A 48 5.28 -1.24 2.53
CA VAL A 48 3.84 -1.55 2.61
C VAL A 48 3.05 -1.20 1.34
N GLN A 49 3.71 -0.77 0.27
CA GLN A 49 3.05 -0.21 -0.91
C GLN A 49 2.20 -1.25 -1.66
N VAL A 50 2.70 -2.47 -1.81
CA VAL A 50 2.00 -3.59 -2.47
C VAL A 50 0.78 -4.01 -1.63
N ASP A 51 0.96 -4.25 -0.34
CA ASP A 51 -0.13 -4.61 0.59
C ASP A 51 -1.26 -3.59 0.57
N THR A 52 -0.91 -2.31 0.69
CA THR A 52 -1.87 -1.20 0.67
C THR A 52 -2.60 -1.10 -0.67
N GLY A 53 -1.86 -1.27 -1.78
CA GLY A 53 -2.45 -1.27 -3.13
C GLY A 53 -3.45 -2.41 -3.34
N LEU A 54 -3.14 -3.61 -2.86
CA LEU A 54 -4.04 -4.76 -2.89
C LEU A 54 -5.27 -4.54 -2.01
N ALA A 55 -5.11 -3.97 -0.81
CA ALA A 55 -6.23 -3.67 0.08
C ALA A 55 -7.25 -2.74 -0.61
N VAL A 56 -6.77 -1.74 -1.35
CA VAL A 56 -7.62 -0.85 -2.17
C VAL A 56 -8.32 -1.59 -3.32
N LEU A 57 -7.66 -2.55 -3.97
CA LEU A 57 -8.27 -3.34 -5.04
C LEU A 57 -9.42 -4.23 -4.52
N PHE A 58 -9.21 -4.90 -3.39
CA PHE A 58 -10.13 -5.91 -2.87
C PHE A 58 -11.21 -5.37 -1.93
N VAL A 59 -11.13 -4.12 -1.44
CA VAL A 59 -12.14 -3.54 -0.52
C VAL A 59 -13.59 -3.65 -1.01
N HIS A 60 -13.81 -3.63 -2.32
CA HIS A 60 -15.14 -3.76 -2.95
C HIS A 60 -15.18 -4.85 -4.04
N ASN A 61 -14.12 -5.66 -4.20
CA ASN A 61 -13.99 -6.68 -5.26
C ASN A 61 -13.51 -8.01 -4.67
N PHE A 62 -14.10 -8.44 -3.55
CA PHE A 62 -14.01 -9.83 -3.12
C PHE A 62 -14.96 -10.68 -3.96
N GLY A 63 -14.42 -11.43 -4.92
CA GLY A 63 -15.20 -12.35 -5.73
C GLY A 63 -14.36 -12.86 -6.89
N SER A 64 -14.08 -14.16 -6.95
CA SER A 64 -15.12 -15.18 -7.07
C SER A 64 -15.00 -16.37 -6.11
N GLY A 65 -13.99 -16.37 -5.23
CA GLY A 65 -13.60 -17.56 -4.47
C GLY A 65 -12.97 -18.67 -5.33
N LEU A 66 -13.03 -18.55 -6.66
CA LEU A 66 -12.56 -19.50 -7.66
C LEU A 66 -11.21 -19.06 -8.23
N PRO A 67 -10.32 -19.99 -8.63
CA PRO A 67 -9.10 -19.64 -9.34
C PRO A 67 -9.43 -19.05 -10.73
N CYS A 68 -8.64 -18.07 -11.18
CA CYS A 68 -8.61 -17.62 -12.56
C CYS A 68 -7.22 -17.94 -13.16
N PRO A 69 -7.13 -18.68 -14.28
CA PRO A 69 -5.83 -19.04 -14.87
C PRO A 69 -5.13 -17.85 -15.54
N PHE A 70 -5.88 -16.82 -15.93
CA PHE A 70 -5.37 -15.67 -16.68
C PHE A 70 -4.95 -14.52 -15.73
N PRO A 71 -3.69 -14.06 -15.77
CA PRO A 71 -3.26 -12.91 -14.98
C PRO A 71 -3.93 -11.62 -15.49
N ARG A 72 -4.46 -10.81 -14.56
CA ARG A 72 -5.08 -9.52 -14.85
C ARG A 72 -4.09 -8.38 -14.53
N PRO A 73 -3.76 -7.51 -15.49
CA PRO A 73 -2.89 -6.37 -15.24
C PRO A 73 -3.64 -5.28 -14.45
N PHE A 74 -3.01 -4.77 -13.40
CA PHE A 74 -3.42 -3.59 -12.66
C PHE A 74 -2.30 -2.55 -12.69
N ARG A 75 -2.69 -1.31 -13.00
CA ARG A 75 -1.82 -0.15 -12.85
C ARG A 75 -2.39 0.74 -11.78
N LEU A 76 -1.62 0.92 -10.73
CA LEU A 76 -2.00 1.76 -9.62
C LEU A 76 -1.04 2.95 -9.51
N ARG A 77 -1.47 4.03 -8.85
CA ARG A 77 -0.65 5.23 -8.65
C ARG A 77 -0.72 5.66 -7.20
N HIS A 78 0.45 5.88 -6.59
CA HIS A 78 0.57 6.40 -5.23
C HIS A 78 1.66 7.47 -5.20
N ARG A 79 1.30 8.71 -4.81
CA ARG A 79 2.18 9.90 -4.87
C ARG A 79 2.95 10.01 -6.19
N ASP A 80 2.20 9.95 -7.30
CA ASP A 80 2.71 10.00 -8.68
C ASP A 80 3.65 8.86 -9.12
N LYS A 81 4.01 7.93 -8.23
CA LYS A 81 4.76 6.73 -8.58
C LYS A 81 3.79 5.64 -9.05
N PRO A 82 3.95 5.13 -10.29
CA PRO A 82 3.17 3.98 -10.74
C PRO A 82 3.63 2.72 -10.01
N LEU A 83 2.66 1.86 -9.70
CA LEU A 83 2.87 0.47 -9.30
C LEU A 83 2.12 -0.40 -10.31
N ASP A 84 2.88 -1.07 -11.17
CA ASP A 84 2.36 -2.01 -12.16
C ASP A 84 2.40 -3.42 -11.55
N LEU A 85 1.28 -4.14 -11.65
CA LEU A 85 1.05 -5.46 -11.04
C LEU A 85 0.36 -6.36 -12.06
N HIS A 86 0.77 -7.63 -12.15
CA HIS A 86 -0.06 -8.66 -12.78
C HIS A 86 -0.56 -9.62 -11.70
N LEU A 87 -1.88 -9.71 -11.55
CA LEU A 87 -2.52 -10.48 -10.49
C LEU A 87 -3.24 -11.68 -11.06
N ARG A 88 -2.98 -12.87 -10.50
CA ARG A 88 -3.70 -14.11 -10.79
C ARG A 88 -4.37 -14.62 -9.51
N GLU A 89 -5.69 -14.76 -9.52
CA GLU A 89 -6.42 -15.34 -8.40
C GLU A 89 -6.22 -16.86 -8.38
N LEU A 90 -5.80 -17.41 -7.25
CA LEU A 90 -5.65 -18.85 -7.03
C LEU A 90 -6.88 -19.47 -6.33
N GLY A 91 -7.89 -18.66 -6.04
CA GLY A 91 -9.10 -19.05 -5.30
C GLY A 91 -8.98 -18.82 -3.80
N ARG A 92 -10.12 -18.76 -3.10
CA ARG A 92 -10.21 -18.59 -1.63
C ARG A 92 -9.40 -17.41 -1.05
N GLY A 93 -9.22 -16.33 -1.82
CA GLY A 93 -8.45 -15.15 -1.41
C GLY A 93 -6.93 -15.27 -1.57
N GLU A 94 -6.43 -16.39 -2.10
CA GLU A 94 -5.02 -16.57 -2.47
C GLU A 94 -4.73 -15.95 -3.84
N LEU A 95 -3.58 -15.30 -3.96
CA LEU A 95 -3.14 -14.55 -5.13
C LEU A 95 -1.69 -14.88 -5.48
N ALA A 96 -1.41 -14.99 -6.77
CA ALA A 96 -0.06 -14.88 -7.31
C ALA A 96 0.08 -13.52 -7.99
N LEU A 97 1.16 -12.80 -7.67
CA LEU A 97 1.43 -11.44 -8.12
C LEU A 97 2.79 -11.39 -8.80
N ASP A 98 2.85 -10.72 -9.94
CA ASP A 98 4.11 -10.27 -10.56
C ASP A 98 4.19 -8.75 -10.35
N VAL A 99 5.23 -8.32 -9.65
CA VAL A 99 5.54 -6.92 -9.33
C VAL A 99 6.85 -6.55 -10.01
N GLY A 100 6.78 -5.94 -11.19
CA GLY A 100 7.98 -5.51 -11.92
C GLY A 100 8.94 -6.65 -12.28
N GLY A 101 8.43 -7.86 -12.53
CA GLY A 101 9.19 -9.07 -12.81
C GLY A 101 9.43 -9.97 -11.59
N GLU A 102 9.12 -9.53 -10.37
CA GLU A 102 9.26 -10.34 -9.16
C GLU A 102 7.94 -11.06 -8.81
N MET A 103 7.98 -12.39 -8.74
CA MET A 103 6.81 -13.19 -8.44
C MET A 103 6.64 -13.39 -6.92
N LEU A 104 5.49 -12.99 -6.37
CA LEU A 104 5.17 -13.15 -4.95
C LEU A 104 3.76 -13.69 -4.72
N ARG A 105 3.56 -14.36 -3.57
CA ARG A 105 2.24 -14.82 -3.12
C ARG A 105 1.64 -13.85 -2.13
N ALA A 106 0.32 -13.74 -2.17
CA ALA A 106 -0.44 -12.98 -1.19
C ALA A 106 -1.77 -13.63 -0.84
N ALA A 107 -2.22 -13.42 0.39
CA ALA A 107 -3.55 -13.79 0.84
C ALA A 107 -4.34 -12.53 1.21
N VAL A 108 -5.62 -12.52 0.86
CA VAL A 108 -6.53 -11.39 1.12
C VAL A 108 -7.75 -11.90 1.86
N GLN A 109 -8.00 -11.33 3.04
CA GLN A 109 -9.11 -11.73 3.90
C GLN A 109 -10.03 -10.53 4.19
N PRO A 110 -11.33 -10.61 3.88
CA PRO A 110 -12.29 -9.59 4.27
C PRO A 110 -12.46 -9.60 5.79
N GLN A 111 -12.80 -8.45 6.36
CA GLN A 111 -13.14 -8.30 7.78
C GLN A 111 -14.60 -7.83 7.92
N ALA A 112 -15.21 -8.12 9.06
CA ALA A 112 -16.62 -7.78 9.32
C ALA A 112 -16.92 -6.27 9.25
N ASP A 113 -15.92 -5.42 9.46
CA ASP A 113 -15.99 -3.95 9.37
C ASP A 113 -15.78 -3.39 7.94
N GLY A 114 -15.69 -4.28 6.92
CA GLY A 114 -15.39 -3.90 5.54
C GLY A 114 -13.91 -3.52 5.30
N ALA A 115 -13.03 -3.71 6.28
CA ALA A 115 -11.59 -3.67 6.05
C ALA A 115 -11.10 -4.93 5.33
N VAL A 116 -9.87 -4.84 4.82
CA VAL A 116 -9.20 -5.93 4.12
C VAL A 116 -7.84 -6.13 4.75
N ILE A 117 -7.58 -7.36 5.21
CA ILE A 117 -6.23 -7.76 5.60
C ILE A 117 -5.55 -8.38 4.38
N VAL A 118 -4.42 -7.82 3.99
CA VAL A 118 -3.52 -8.38 2.97
C VAL A 118 -2.27 -8.89 3.66
N ARG A 119 -1.77 -10.04 3.21
CA ARG A 119 -0.48 -10.60 3.63
C ARG A 119 0.33 -10.93 2.39
N THR A 120 1.50 -10.32 2.20
CA THR A 120 2.44 -10.67 1.12
C THR A 120 3.64 -11.45 1.67
N GLY A 121 4.11 -12.43 0.89
CA GLY A 121 5.34 -13.20 1.16
C GLY A 121 5.12 -14.67 1.57
N ALA A 122 6.24 -15.39 1.71
CA ALA A 122 6.27 -16.81 2.12
C ALA A 122 6.33 -17.03 3.65
N ALA A 123 6.34 -15.95 4.45
CA ALA A 123 6.59 -16.02 5.89
C ALA A 123 5.49 -15.32 6.70
N GLN A 124 4.88 -16.12 7.58
CA GLN A 124 3.86 -15.72 8.54
C GLN A 124 4.42 -14.67 9.52
N ARG A 125 3.90 -13.44 9.47
CA ARG A 125 3.86 -12.56 10.65
C ARG A 125 2.44 -12.03 10.81
N PRO A 126 1.75 -12.28 11.95
CA PRO A 126 0.51 -11.59 12.23
C PRO A 126 0.83 -10.10 12.35
N PRO A 127 0.02 -9.19 11.78
CA PRO A 127 0.20 -7.76 12.00
C PRO A 127 -0.09 -7.45 13.48
N SER A 128 0.94 -7.45 14.32
CA SER A 128 0.91 -6.86 15.66
C SER A 128 1.02 -5.34 15.56
N MET A 129 0.17 -4.72 14.75
CA MET A 129 -0.09 -3.29 14.77
C MET A 129 -1.44 -3.09 14.08
N ARG A 130 -2.48 -2.80 14.88
CA ARG A 130 -3.75 -2.28 14.35
C ARG A 130 -3.46 -0.87 13.80
N PRO A 131 -3.40 -0.63 12.48
CA PRO A 131 -3.29 0.73 11.98
C PRO A 131 -4.72 1.29 12.03
N ARG A 132 -5.01 2.08 13.06
CA ARG A 132 -6.21 2.92 13.11
C ARG A 132 -6.09 4.00 12.02
N MET A 133 -6.30 3.65 10.74
CA MET A 133 -6.05 4.56 9.61
C MET A 133 -7.23 4.61 8.62
N ARG A 134 -8.25 5.39 9.02
CA ARG A 134 -9.45 5.76 8.24
C ARG A 134 -9.19 6.68 7.03
N TRP A 135 -7.93 6.84 6.60
CA TRP A 135 -7.47 8.02 5.86
C TRP A 135 -6.92 7.79 4.45
N TRP A 136 -6.74 6.54 4.02
CA TRP A 136 -6.00 6.23 2.77
C TRP A 136 -6.89 6.03 1.53
N ARG A 137 -8.21 6.27 1.63
CA ARG A 137 -9.17 6.03 0.54
C ARG A 137 -9.05 6.98 -0.67
N ARG A 138 -8.25 8.05 -0.62
CA ARG A 138 -8.26 9.13 -1.64
C ARG A 138 -7.00 9.28 -2.49
N CYS A 139 -5.91 8.56 -2.21
CA CYS A 139 -4.67 8.70 -2.99
C CYS A 139 -4.55 7.73 -4.18
N TRP A 140 -5.52 6.83 -4.36
CA TRP A 140 -5.51 5.82 -5.41
C TRP A 140 -6.57 6.12 -6.46
N GLN A 141 -6.11 6.53 -7.65
CA GLN A 141 -6.97 6.73 -8.81
C GLN A 141 -6.91 5.47 -9.69
N LYS A 142 -8.02 4.73 -9.76
CA LYS A 142 -8.19 3.61 -10.69
C LYS A 142 -8.42 4.18 -12.10
N ARG A 143 -7.48 4.02 -13.04
CA ARG A 143 -7.79 4.17 -14.48
C ARG A 143 -8.11 2.79 -15.04
N ALA A 144 -9.40 2.50 -15.23
CA ALA A 144 -9.82 1.42 -16.12
C ALA A 144 -9.57 1.90 -17.56
N GLY A 145 -8.64 1.24 -18.26
CA GLY A 145 -8.47 1.44 -19.70
C GLY A 145 -9.72 0.98 -20.45
N LYS A 146 -10.58 1.92 -20.85
CA LYS A 146 -11.61 1.66 -21.86
C LYS A 146 -10.90 1.45 -23.20
N ARG A 147 -10.85 0.21 -23.70
CA ARG A 147 -10.73 0.00 -25.15
C ARG A 147 -12.13 0.17 -25.74
N ALA A 148 -12.23 1.14 -26.65
CA ALA A 148 -13.43 1.45 -27.39
C ALA A 148 -13.91 0.23 -28.20
N LEU A 149 -15.23 0.10 -28.29
CA LEU A 149 -15.91 -0.72 -29.29
C LEU A 149 -15.45 -0.32 -30.69
N GLY A 150 -15.10 -1.31 -31.51
CA GLY A 150 -15.25 -1.27 -32.96
C GLY A 150 -16.16 -2.44 -33.36
N ARG A 151 -17.38 -2.12 -33.85
CA ARG A 151 -18.23 -3.04 -34.61
C ARG A 151 -17.86 -2.95 -36.10
N CYS A 152 -18.35 -3.95 -36.86
CA CYS A 152 -18.29 -4.20 -38.31
C CYS A 152 -17.12 -5.14 -38.69
N CYS A 153 -17.34 -6.27 -39.36
CA CYS A 153 -18.46 -6.77 -40.18
C CYS A 153 -18.99 -8.12 -39.68
#